data_AF-A0A940XTB8-F1
#
_entry.id   AF-A0A940XTB8-F1
#
_cell.length_a   1.000
_cell.length_b   1.000
_cell.length_c   1.000
_cell.angle_alpha   90.00
_cell.angle_beta   90.00
_cell.angle_gamma   90.00
#
_symmetry.space_group_name_H-M   'P 1'
#
loop_
_entity.id
_entity.type
_entity.pdbx_description
1 polymer ?
#
loop_
_entity_poly.entity_id
_entity_poly.type
_entity_poly.pdbx_seq_one_letter_code
_entity_poly.pdbx_strand_id
1 'polypeptide(L)'
;MEQGIGPGGDWLEGRSLEGAGVDWVDAKNLEPSVVLGQLVAYAEGVPFGDLPDGPVVVWPEEPHPRGEVEPDSPWDTGLILQHVPDRWRDVLADLPEDSIPGVAGRWYGIEEVDFGGPLDVERTVSLFAGLARRAREAGAHLYCRCSV
;
A
#
# COMPACT_ATOMS: atom_id res chain seq x y z
N MET A 1 9.48 14.07 6.39
CA MET A 1 9.52 12.73 5.76
C MET A 1 8.98 11.79 6.81
N GLU A 2 7.68 11.52 6.75
CA GLU A 2 6.94 10.80 7.79
C GLU A 2 6.77 9.34 7.39
N GLN A 3 7.06 8.47 8.35
CA GLN A 3 7.20 7.06 8.12
C GLN A 3 6.84 6.20 9.40
N GLY A 4 5.82 5.27 9.46
CA GLY A 4 5.37 4.30 10.55
C GLY A 4 4.77 2.86 10.15
N ILE A 5 5.20 1.69 10.75
CA ILE A 5 4.85 0.19 10.55
C ILE A 5 4.11 -0.30 11.81
N GLY A 6 3.01 -1.07 11.61
CA GLY A 6 2.67 -2.44 12.08
C GLY A 6 2.67 -2.87 13.58
N PRO A 7 2.01 -4.00 13.87
CA PRO A 7 1.19 -4.19 15.07
C PRO A 7 1.98 -4.67 16.29
N GLY A 8 1.93 -3.87 17.37
CA GLY A 8 2.51 -4.19 18.68
C GLY A 8 2.77 -2.99 19.59
N GLY A 9 2.61 -1.74 19.11
CA GLY A 9 2.79 -0.52 19.91
C GLY A 9 1.47 0.18 20.16
N ASP A 10 1.25 0.59 21.41
CA ASP A 10 0.09 1.33 21.91
C ASP A 10 -0.35 2.48 20.97
N TRP A 11 -1.41 2.26 20.19
CA TRP A 11 -1.84 3.16 19.12
C TRP A 11 -2.66 4.36 19.61
N LEU A 12 -2.95 4.44 20.91
CA LEU A 12 -3.79 5.48 21.51
C LEU A 12 -3.01 6.39 22.47
N GLU A 13 -1.87 5.96 23.00
CA GLU A 13 -1.01 6.79 23.86
C GLU A 13 0.49 6.66 23.52
N GLY A 14 1.02 7.46 22.57
CA GLY A 14 2.49 7.60 22.48
C GLY A 14 3.10 8.09 21.17
N ARG A 15 3.48 9.38 21.16
CA ARG A 15 4.33 10.09 20.18
C ARG A 15 3.76 10.21 18.75
N SER A 16 3.99 11.37 18.13
CA SER A 16 3.60 11.58 16.73
C SER A 16 4.23 10.52 15.83
N LEU A 17 3.52 10.17 14.76
CA LEU A 17 3.89 9.22 13.71
C LEU A 17 5.31 9.45 13.14
N GLU A 18 5.91 10.62 13.35
CA GLU A 18 7.28 10.99 13.03
C GLU A 18 8.36 10.19 13.79
N GLY A 19 8.01 9.56 14.92
CA GLY A 19 8.96 8.89 15.82
C GLY A 19 9.23 7.40 15.55
N ALA A 20 8.51 6.76 14.62
CA ALA A 20 8.44 5.28 14.54
C ALA A 20 9.17 4.62 13.33
N GLY A 21 9.51 5.35 12.26
CA GLY A 21 10.55 4.97 11.28
C GLY A 21 10.20 4.00 10.11
N VAL A 22 9.12 4.21 9.35
CA VAL A 22 8.61 3.26 8.29
C VAL A 22 7.86 3.85 7.07
N ASP A 23 7.97 3.34 5.86
CA ASP A 23 7.18 3.89 4.73
C ASP A 23 5.66 3.53 4.65
N TRP A 24 4.82 4.47 4.18
CA TRP A 24 3.42 4.22 3.79
C TRP A 24 3.05 4.89 2.46
N VAL A 25 1.93 4.45 1.86
CA VAL A 25 1.33 5.01 0.65
C VAL A 25 -0.02 5.63 1.03
N ASP A 26 -0.20 6.93 0.76
CA ASP A 26 -1.51 7.60 0.86
C ASP A 26 -2.30 7.30 -0.42
N ALA A 27 -3.35 6.52 -0.25
CA ALA A 27 -4.18 5.96 -1.30
C ALA A 27 -5.64 6.42 -1.15
N LYS A 28 -5.86 7.72 -0.90
CA LYS A 28 -7.22 8.28 -0.90
C LYS A 28 -7.95 7.94 -2.20
N ASN A 29 -9.09 7.29 -2.07
CA ASN A 29 -9.93 6.81 -3.18
C ASN A 29 -9.28 5.74 -4.08
N LEU A 30 -8.20 5.10 -3.65
CA LEU A 30 -7.59 3.98 -4.38
C LEU A 30 -7.98 2.68 -3.69
N GLU A 31 -8.46 1.72 -4.48
CA GLU A 31 -8.66 0.35 -4.02
C GLU A 31 -7.32 -0.41 -4.13
N PRO A 32 -6.62 -0.74 -3.02
CA PRO A 32 -5.25 -1.26 -3.09
C PRO A 32 -5.15 -2.60 -3.80
N SER A 33 -6.17 -3.45 -3.66
CA SER A 33 -6.25 -4.73 -4.36
C SER A 33 -6.20 -4.56 -5.88
N VAL A 34 -6.81 -3.48 -6.40
CA VAL A 34 -6.81 -3.16 -7.83
C VAL A 34 -5.54 -2.41 -8.21
N VAL A 35 -5.25 -1.29 -7.54
CA VAL A 35 -4.19 -0.38 -7.95
C VAL A 35 -2.79 -0.97 -7.75
N LEU A 36 -2.52 -1.52 -6.56
CA LEU A 36 -1.24 -2.21 -6.31
C LEU A 36 -1.19 -3.56 -7.01
N GLY A 37 -2.34 -4.25 -7.14
CA GLY A 37 -2.39 -5.53 -7.82
C GLY A 37 -2.06 -5.41 -9.31
N GLN A 38 -2.60 -4.42 -10.01
CA GLN A 38 -2.22 -4.16 -11.40
C GLN A 38 -0.73 -3.83 -11.53
N LEU A 39 -0.15 -3.04 -10.61
CA LEU A 39 1.28 -2.77 -10.61
C LEU A 39 2.11 -4.05 -10.46
N VAL A 40 1.75 -4.91 -9.50
CA VAL A 40 2.40 -6.21 -9.28
C VAL A 40 2.28 -7.11 -10.50
N ALA A 41 1.10 -7.18 -11.11
CA ALA A 41 0.86 -7.94 -12.32
C ALA A 41 1.74 -7.46 -13.49
N TYR A 42 1.89 -6.13 -13.64
CA TYR A 42 2.82 -5.57 -14.63
C TYR A 42 4.29 -5.87 -14.31
N ALA A 43 4.69 -5.83 -13.04
CA ALA A 43 6.05 -6.17 -12.63
C ALA A 43 6.39 -7.64 -12.91
N GLU A 44 5.44 -8.56 -12.70
CA GLU A 44 5.61 -9.99 -12.98
C GLU A 44 5.41 -10.36 -14.45
N GLY A 45 4.75 -9.51 -15.23
CA GLY A 45 4.39 -9.80 -16.62
C GLY A 45 3.24 -10.80 -16.75
N VAL A 46 2.32 -10.84 -15.78
CA VAL A 46 1.13 -11.70 -15.77
C VAL A 46 -0.16 -10.87 -15.88
N PRO A 47 -1.29 -11.45 -16.33
CA PRO A 47 -2.59 -10.79 -16.24
C PRO A 47 -3.00 -10.54 -14.77
N PHE A 48 -3.60 -9.37 -14.49
CA PHE A 48 -4.03 -9.01 -13.13
C PHE A 48 -4.99 -10.04 -12.50
N GLY A 49 -5.93 -10.57 -13.29
CA GLY A 49 -6.88 -11.60 -12.81
C GLY A 49 -6.25 -12.95 -12.46
N ASP A 50 -4.97 -13.16 -12.79
CA ASP A 50 -4.24 -14.40 -12.50
C ASP A 50 -3.41 -14.29 -11.21
N LEU A 51 -3.44 -13.15 -10.51
CA LEU A 51 -2.78 -13.02 -9.20
C LEU A 51 -3.47 -13.94 -8.17
N PRO A 52 -2.70 -14.77 -7.44
CA PRO A 52 -3.26 -15.79 -6.54
C PRO A 52 -3.70 -15.21 -5.18
N ASP A 53 -3.27 -13.99 -4.86
CA ASP A 53 -3.41 -13.33 -3.58
C ASP A 53 -3.67 -11.82 -3.75
N GLY A 54 -4.11 -11.17 -2.67
CA GLY A 54 -4.34 -9.73 -2.63
C GLY A 54 -4.29 -9.21 -1.19
N PRO A 55 -4.33 -7.87 -1.01
CA PRO A 55 -4.29 -7.26 0.31
C PRO A 55 -5.46 -7.69 1.20
N VAL A 56 -5.20 -7.88 2.48
CA VAL A 56 -6.20 -8.31 3.47
C VAL A 56 -6.34 -7.25 4.54
N VAL A 57 -7.59 -6.88 4.87
CA VAL A 57 -7.87 -5.96 5.98
C VAL A 57 -7.38 -6.58 7.29
N VAL A 58 -6.51 -5.86 7.99
CA VAL A 58 -6.00 -6.24 9.31
C VAL A 58 -6.49 -5.30 10.41
N TRP A 59 -7.01 -4.13 10.02
CA TRP A 59 -7.63 -3.18 10.94
C TRP A 59 -8.60 -2.25 10.18
N PRO A 60 -9.72 -1.83 10.78
CA PRO A 60 -10.17 -2.16 12.13
C PRO A 60 -10.61 -3.63 12.28
N GLU A 61 -10.57 -4.13 13.51
CA GLU A 61 -10.86 -5.53 13.82
C GLU A 61 -12.36 -5.84 13.65
N GLU A 62 -12.72 -6.81 12.82
CA GLU A 62 -14.11 -7.29 12.75
C GLU A 62 -14.54 -8.01 14.05
N PRO A 63 -15.83 -7.94 14.43
CA PRO A 63 -16.95 -7.38 13.68
C PRO A 63 -17.11 -5.87 13.89
N HIS A 64 -17.71 -5.20 12.89
CA HIS A 64 -18.14 -3.81 13.01
C HIS A 64 -18.96 -3.60 14.30
N PRO A 65 -18.73 -2.50 15.05
CA PRO A 65 -19.49 -2.17 16.25
C PRO A 65 -20.99 -2.20 15.99
N ARG A 66 -21.75 -2.79 16.91
CA ARG A 66 -23.21 -2.71 16.88
C ARG A 66 -23.66 -1.50 17.70
N GLY A 67 -24.19 -0.48 17.03
CA GLY A 67 -24.71 0.71 17.70
C GLY A 67 -23.99 1.98 17.28
N GLU A 68 -23.94 2.95 18.19
CA GLU A 68 -23.28 4.23 17.95
C GLU A 68 -21.78 4.00 17.73
N VAL A 69 -21.28 4.59 16.64
CA VAL A 69 -19.87 4.58 16.31
C VAL A 69 -19.22 5.78 17.00
N GLU A 70 -18.10 5.55 17.66
CA GLU A 70 -17.34 6.64 18.29
C GLU A 70 -16.83 7.61 17.22
N PRO A 71 -17.06 8.93 17.36
CA PRO A 71 -16.53 9.94 16.44
C PRO A 71 -15.01 9.82 16.29
N ASP A 72 -14.50 10.05 15.09
CA ASP A 72 -13.08 9.94 14.73
C ASP A 72 -12.48 8.51 14.84
N SER A 73 -13.28 7.49 15.18
CA SER A 73 -12.85 6.09 15.13
C SER A 73 -12.62 5.64 13.68
N PRO A 74 -11.89 4.53 13.43
CA PRO A 74 -11.81 3.94 12.09
C PRO A 74 -13.15 3.63 11.43
N TRP A 75 -14.14 3.27 12.24
CA TRP A 75 -15.48 2.97 11.78
C TRP A 75 -16.26 4.22 11.38
N ASP A 76 -15.94 5.37 11.97
CA ASP A 76 -16.50 6.69 11.62
C ASP A 76 -15.81 7.27 10.39
N THR A 77 -14.48 7.19 10.38
CA THR A 77 -13.62 7.79 9.35
C THR A 77 -13.48 6.94 8.09
N GLY A 78 -13.98 5.69 8.10
CA GLY A 78 -13.77 4.72 7.03
C GLY A 78 -12.30 4.29 6.89
N LEU A 79 -11.46 4.52 7.90
CA LEU A 79 -10.04 4.23 7.82
C LEU A 79 -9.78 2.73 7.95
N ILE A 80 -9.07 2.18 6.97
CA ILE A 80 -8.72 0.77 6.85
C ILE A 80 -7.20 0.64 6.68
N LEU A 81 -6.63 -0.35 7.37
CA LEU A 81 -5.27 -0.83 7.15
C LEU A 81 -5.32 -2.23 6.55
N GLN A 82 -4.66 -2.41 5.40
CA GLN A 82 -4.55 -3.69 4.72
C GLN A 82 -3.10 -4.18 4.76
N HIS A 83 -2.89 -5.45 5.10
CA HIS A 83 -1.61 -6.14 4.91
C HIS A 83 -1.46 -6.50 3.44
N VAL A 84 -0.37 -6.04 2.83
CA VAL A 84 0.00 -6.38 1.45
C VAL A 84 0.76 -7.72 1.48
N PRO A 85 0.42 -8.68 0.61
CA PRO A 85 1.11 -9.98 0.62
C PRO A 85 2.63 -9.84 0.48
N ASP A 86 3.38 -10.65 1.23
CA ASP A 86 4.85 -10.63 1.17
C ASP A 86 5.38 -10.94 -0.23
N ARG A 87 4.64 -11.75 -1.00
CA ARG A 87 4.90 -12.00 -2.42
C ARG A 87 4.91 -10.70 -3.22
N TRP A 88 3.92 -9.83 -3.02
CA TRP A 88 3.81 -8.55 -3.72
C TRP A 88 4.95 -7.61 -3.31
N ARG A 89 5.31 -7.58 -2.02
CA ARG A 89 6.52 -6.89 -1.53
C ARG A 89 7.74 -7.40 -2.28
N ASP A 90 7.94 -8.71 -2.35
CA ASP A 90 9.17 -9.27 -2.91
C ASP A 90 9.28 -9.00 -4.42
N VAL A 91 8.16 -9.07 -5.15
CA VAL A 91 8.07 -8.71 -6.57
C VAL A 91 8.45 -7.25 -6.81
N LEU A 92 7.87 -6.33 -6.04
CA LEU A 92 8.20 -4.90 -6.17
C LEU A 92 9.64 -4.61 -5.75
N ALA A 93 10.15 -5.35 -4.76
CA ALA A 93 11.53 -5.21 -4.30
C ALA A 93 12.53 -5.67 -5.38
N ASP A 94 12.21 -6.72 -6.13
CA ASP A 94 13.03 -7.27 -7.21
C ASP A 94 12.90 -6.53 -8.55
N LEU A 95 11.97 -5.58 -8.66
CA LEU A 95 11.80 -4.78 -9.87
C LEU A 95 13.11 -4.04 -10.23
N PRO A 96 13.75 -4.33 -11.38
CA PRO A 96 14.97 -3.65 -11.79
C PRO A 96 14.71 -2.18 -12.12
N GLU A 97 15.65 -1.29 -11.77
CA GLU A 97 15.50 0.16 -11.98
C GLU A 97 15.28 0.53 -13.46
N ASP A 98 15.95 -0.18 -14.36
CA ASP A 98 15.83 -0.09 -15.80
C ASP A 98 14.50 -0.62 -16.36
N SER A 99 13.75 -1.40 -15.57
CA SER A 99 12.39 -1.86 -15.92
C SER A 99 11.29 -0.90 -15.48
N ILE A 100 11.59 0.04 -14.57
CA ILE A 100 10.61 0.97 -14.00
C ILE A 100 9.87 1.79 -15.07
N PRO A 101 10.54 2.41 -16.07
CA PRO A 101 9.82 3.20 -17.08
C PRO A 101 8.81 2.38 -17.87
N GLY A 102 9.13 1.12 -18.18
CA GLY A 102 8.22 0.22 -18.90
C GLY A 102 7.01 -0.19 -18.07
N VAL A 103 7.21 -0.49 -16.78
CA VAL A 103 6.12 -0.79 -15.85
C VAL A 103 5.25 0.45 -15.63
N ALA A 104 5.85 1.61 -15.38
CA ALA A 104 5.15 2.86 -15.20
C ALA A 104 4.33 3.25 -16.44
N GLY A 105 4.87 3.06 -17.65
CA GLY A 105 4.13 3.32 -18.88
C GLY A 105 2.86 2.48 -19.03
N ARG A 106 2.89 1.21 -18.58
CA ARG A 106 1.68 0.36 -18.55
C ARG A 106 0.73 0.78 -17.44
N TRP A 107 1.27 1.06 -16.26
CA TRP A 107 0.49 1.43 -15.08
C TRP A 107 -0.14 2.82 -15.18
N TYR A 108 0.42 3.74 -15.96
CA TYR A 108 -0.19 5.05 -16.24
C TYR A 108 -1.55 4.94 -16.97
N GLY A 109 -1.80 3.82 -17.66
CA GLY A 109 -3.01 3.62 -18.44
C GLY A 109 -4.21 3.06 -17.67
N ILE A 110 -4.09 2.88 -16.35
CA ILE A 110 -5.17 2.32 -15.53
C ILE A 110 -6.22 3.38 -15.23
N GLU A 111 -7.50 3.00 -15.15
CA GLU A 111 -8.60 3.96 -14.97
C GLU A 111 -8.74 4.41 -13.51
N GLU A 112 -8.18 3.63 -12.59
CA GLU A 112 -8.34 3.76 -11.14
C GLU A 112 -7.45 4.84 -10.52
N VAL A 113 -6.48 5.39 -11.28
CA VAL A 113 -5.56 6.42 -10.80
C VAL A 113 -5.41 7.54 -11.82
N ASP A 114 -5.75 8.76 -11.42
CA ASP A 114 -5.43 9.97 -12.17
C ASP A 114 -4.03 10.46 -11.81
N PHE A 115 -3.04 10.11 -12.62
CA PHE A 115 -1.68 10.57 -12.44
C PHE A 115 -1.49 11.95 -13.07
N GLY A 116 -0.75 12.84 -12.38
CA GLY A 116 -0.38 14.17 -12.91
C GLY A 116 0.47 14.15 -14.19
N GLY A 117 1.00 12.98 -14.56
CA GLY A 117 1.66 12.70 -15.83
C GLY A 117 2.64 11.52 -15.75
N PRO A 118 3.29 11.15 -16.87
CA PRO A 118 4.18 9.99 -16.92
C PRO A 118 5.34 10.01 -15.91
N LEU A 119 5.92 11.20 -15.68
CA LEU A 119 7.01 11.38 -14.70
C LEU A 119 6.54 11.22 -13.25
N ASP A 120 5.26 11.45 -12.96
CA ASP A 120 4.70 11.22 -11.62
C ASP A 120 4.51 9.72 -11.39
N VAL A 121 4.09 8.98 -12.41
CA VAL A 121 3.92 7.52 -12.35
C VAL A 121 5.25 6.82 -12.12
N GLU A 122 6.28 7.17 -12.90
CA GLU A 122 7.63 6.59 -12.75
C GLU A 122 8.20 6.83 -11.35
N ARG A 123 8.04 8.05 -10.83
CA ARG A 123 8.44 8.37 -9.45
C ARG A 123 7.65 7.56 -8.42
N THR A 124 6.36 7.34 -8.67
CA THR A 124 5.50 6.55 -7.77
C THR A 124 5.90 5.07 -7.76
N VAL A 125 6.14 4.47 -8.94
CA VAL A 125 6.65 3.09 -9.04
C VAL A 125 8.02 2.96 -8.37
N SER A 126 8.92 3.93 -8.59
CA SER A 126 10.23 3.95 -7.94
C SER A 126 10.12 4.01 -6.42
N LEU A 127 9.19 4.82 -5.90
CA LEU A 127 8.93 4.93 -4.48
C LEU A 127 8.46 3.58 -3.93
N PHE A 128 7.45 2.94 -4.53
CA PHE A 128 6.93 1.65 -4.06
C PHE A 128 7.98 0.54 -4.10
N ALA A 129 8.79 0.45 -5.17
CA ALA A 129 9.91 -0.48 -5.23
C ALA A 129 10.92 -0.22 -4.10
N GLY A 130 11.22 1.05 -3.81
CA GLY A 130 12.08 1.45 -2.68
C GLY A 130 11.53 1.01 -1.32
N LEU A 131 10.23 1.23 -1.06
CA LEU A 131 9.58 0.80 0.19
C LEU A 131 9.65 -0.72 0.33
N ALA A 132 9.38 -1.43 -0.77
CA ALA A 132 9.37 -2.88 -0.79
C ALA A 132 10.75 -3.48 -0.52
N ARG A 133 11.81 -2.91 -1.11
CA ARG A 133 13.21 -3.31 -0.82
C ARG A 133 13.53 -3.11 0.65
N ARG A 134 13.22 -1.93 1.20
CA ARG A 134 13.45 -1.64 2.61
C ARG A 134 12.71 -2.58 3.55
N ALA A 135 11.43 -2.83 3.30
CA ALA A 135 10.63 -3.75 4.09
C ALA A 135 11.21 -5.17 4.04
N ARG A 136 11.61 -5.63 2.83
CA ARG A 136 12.23 -6.95 2.65
C ARG A 136 13.58 -7.06 3.38
N GLU A 137 14.45 -6.07 3.24
CA GLU A 137 15.76 -6.01 3.90
C GLU A 137 15.62 -6.02 5.44
N ALA A 138 14.57 -5.38 5.96
CA ALA A 138 14.26 -5.36 7.39
C ALA A 138 13.52 -6.62 7.88
N GLY A 139 13.15 -7.55 6.99
CA GLY A 139 12.31 -8.71 7.33
C GLY A 139 10.89 -8.33 7.77
N ALA A 140 10.38 -7.20 7.28
CA ALA A 140 9.10 -6.62 7.67
C ALA A 140 8.05 -6.70 6.55
N HIS A 141 6.78 -6.53 6.93
CA HIS A 141 5.64 -6.54 6.01
C HIS A 141 5.35 -5.15 5.44
N LEU A 142 4.62 -5.11 4.31
CA LEU A 142 4.06 -3.88 3.77
C LEU A 142 2.58 -3.74 4.15
N TYR A 143 2.14 -2.51 4.39
CA TYR A 143 0.75 -2.20 4.68
C TYR A 143 0.28 -1.04 3.82
N CYS A 144 -0.99 -1.07 3.44
CA CYS A 144 -1.65 0.02 2.73
C CYS A 144 -2.71 0.65 3.64
N ARG A 145 -2.71 1.99 3.72
CA ARG A 145 -3.68 2.76 4.49
C ARG A 145 -4.64 3.44 3.51
N CYS A 146 -5.93 3.16 3.66
CA CYS A 146 -6.98 3.73 2.82
C CYS A 146 -8.13 4.24 3.68
N SER A 147 -8.80 5.28 3.21
CA SER A 147 -10.09 5.72 3.76
C SER A 147 -11.14 5.55 2.67
N VAL A 148 -12.21 4.81 2.98
CA VAL A 148 -13.40 4.70 2.12
C VAL A 148 -14.37 5.86 2.32
#